data_AF-V6HUR5-F1
#
_entry.id   AF-V6HUR5-F1
#
_cell.length_a   1.000
_cell.length_b   1.000
_cell.length_c   1.000
_cell.angle_alpha   90.00
_cell.angle_beta   90.00
_cell.angle_gamma   90.00
#
_symmetry.space_group_name_H-M   'P 1'
#
loop_
_entity.id
_entity.type
_entity.pdbx_description
1 polymer ?
#
loop_
_entity_poly.entity_id
_entity_poly.type
_entity_poly.pdbx_seq_one_letter_code
_entity_poly.pdbx_strand_id
1 'polypeptide(L)'
;MENVVSNAKYFYSKNPIGKYTPESIGIKLGNPNQIREILTLGLSTQIIDIFNEKELRLARRQHIEAYKPSKSFVLVSECPMEIFPYYHNVLYKNNDKNVQ
;
A
#
# COMPACT_ATOMS: atom_id res chain seq x y z
N MET A 1 -14.47 7.04 8.14
CA MET A 1 -14.15 6.38 6.86
C MET A 1 -15.01 5.13 6.64
N GLU A 2 -15.28 4.35 7.70
CA GLU A 2 -16.13 3.15 7.63
C GLU A 2 -17.46 3.38 6.90
N ASN A 3 -18.19 4.47 7.20
CA ASN A 3 -19.46 4.79 6.54
C ASN A 3 -19.33 5.05 5.03
N VAL A 4 -18.17 5.49 4.54
CA VAL A 4 -17.95 5.72 3.11
C VAL A 4 -17.61 4.40 2.43
N VAL A 5 -16.70 3.63 3.02
CA VAL A 5 -16.27 2.32 2.49
C VAL A 5 -17.41 1.31 2.48
N SER A 6 -18.23 1.25 3.53
CA SER A 6 -19.34 0.29 3.65
C SER A 6 -20.45 0.52 2.62
N ASN A 7 -20.55 1.73 2.05
CA ASN A 7 -21.48 2.08 0.98
C ASN A 7 -20.85 2.00 -0.41
N ALA A 8 -19.53 1.83 -0.50
CA ALA A 8 -18.83 1.78 -1.77
C ALA A 8 -19.01 0.41 -2.45
N LYS A 9 -19.37 0.45 -3.75
CA LYS A 9 -19.34 -0.74 -4.63
C LYS A 9 -17.92 -1.10 -5.07
N TYR A 10 -17.07 -0.09 -5.21
CA TYR A 10 -15.68 -0.22 -5.61
C TYR A 10 -14.82 0.64 -4.68
N PHE A 11 -13.60 0.17 -4.41
CA PHE A 11 -12.61 0.92 -3.64
C PHE A 11 -11.31 0.93 -4.43
N TYR A 12 -10.80 2.12 -4.73
CA TYR A 12 -9.53 2.31 -5.40
C TYR A 12 -8.51 2.85 -4.40
N SER A 13 -7.30 2.30 -4.40
CA SER A 13 -6.18 2.81 -3.63
C SER A 13 -4.93 2.96 -4.50
N LYS A 14 -4.15 4.00 -4.18
CA LYS A 14 -2.82 4.25 -4.74
C LYS A 14 -1.91 4.71 -3.61
N ASN A 15 -1.06 3.82 -3.14
CA ASN A 15 -0.23 4.08 -1.96
C ASN A 15 1.15 3.43 -2.11
N PRO A 16 2.15 3.87 -1.31
CA PRO A 16 3.39 3.13 -1.15
C PRO A 16 3.14 1.72 -0.63
N ILE A 17 3.87 0.74 -1.16
CA ILE A 17 3.76 -0.68 -0.77
C ILE A 17 4.61 -1.06 0.43
N GLY A 18 5.42 -0.13 0.92
CA GLY A 18 6.31 -0.31 2.04
C GLY A 18 6.94 1.01 2.44
N LYS A 19 7.86 0.92 3.38
CA LYS A 19 8.73 2.00 3.82
C LYS A 19 10.11 1.82 3.21
N TYR A 20 10.85 2.90 3.10
CA TYR A 20 12.27 2.87 2.78
C TYR A 20 12.97 3.90 3.65
N THR A 21 14.24 3.68 3.92
CA THR A 21 14.99 4.65 4.70
C THR A 21 15.39 5.82 3.79
N PRO A 22 15.38 7.06 4.28
CA PRO A 22 15.84 8.20 3.50
C PRO A 22 17.26 8.05 2.92
N GLU A 23 18.13 7.26 3.55
CA GLU A 23 19.45 6.93 3.01
C GLU A 23 19.36 6.21 1.66
N SER A 24 18.30 5.42 1.43
CA SER A 24 18.06 4.76 0.13
C SER A 24 17.95 5.78 -1.01
N ILE A 25 17.55 7.02 -0.74
CA ILE A 25 17.46 8.10 -1.73
C ILE A 25 18.51 9.19 -1.51
N GLY A 26 19.59 8.88 -0.79
CA GLY A 26 20.72 9.80 -0.57
C GLY A 26 20.45 10.92 0.44
N ILE A 27 19.36 10.84 1.20
CA ILE A 27 19.05 11.81 2.26
C ILE A 27 19.68 11.33 3.57
N LYS A 28 20.54 12.17 4.15
CA LYS A 28 21.07 11.93 5.50
C LYS A 28 20.04 12.31 6.54
N LEU A 29 19.82 11.43 7.49
CA LEU A 29 18.78 11.57 8.48
C LEU A 29 19.19 12.36 9.73
N GLY A 30 18.18 13.00 10.33
CA GLY A 30 18.25 13.62 11.65
C GLY A 30 18.02 12.62 12.80
N ASN A 31 17.20 12.97 13.78
CA ASN A 31 17.02 12.18 15.01
C ASN A 31 16.51 10.74 14.75
N PRO A 32 17.29 9.68 15.06
CA PRO A 32 16.93 8.27 14.83
C PRO A 32 15.59 7.83 15.44
N ASN A 33 15.21 8.41 16.58
CA ASN A 33 14.00 8.00 17.30
C ASN A 33 12.72 8.41 16.55
N GLN A 34 12.71 9.61 15.96
CA GLN A 34 11.55 10.11 15.20
C GLN A 34 11.34 9.28 13.92
N ILE A 35 12.43 8.87 13.29
CA ILE A 35 12.39 8.06 12.06
C ILE A 35 11.80 6.69 12.37
N ARG A 36 12.25 6.06 13.45
CA ARG A 36 11.75 4.75 13.86
C ARG A 36 10.24 4.78 14.10
N GLU A 37 9.74 5.83 14.73
CA GLU A 37 8.30 6.03 14.95
C GLU A 37 7.54 6.17 13.62
N ILE A 38 8.01 7.01 12.68
CA ILE A 38 7.35 7.21 11.38
C ILE A 38 7.31 5.92 10.54
N LEU A 39 8.36 5.09 10.64
CA LEU A 39 8.45 3.82 9.90
C LEU A 39 7.45 2.77 10.41
N THR A 40 6.92 2.90 11.64
CA THR A 40 5.91 1.97 12.17
C THR A 40 4.47 2.38 11.90
N LEU A 41 4.23 3.57 11.34
CA LEU A 41 2.89 4.08 11.08
C LEU A 41 2.32 3.57 9.75
N GLY A 42 0.99 3.40 9.70
CA GLY A 42 0.24 3.01 8.50
C GLY A 42 0.08 1.49 8.35
N LEU A 43 -0.42 1.06 7.18
CA LEU A 43 -0.75 -0.35 6.94
C LEU A 43 0.42 -1.13 6.33
N SER A 44 1.22 -0.49 5.48
CA SER A 44 2.44 -1.08 4.89
C SER A 44 3.68 -0.58 5.63
N THR A 45 4.10 -1.33 6.65
CA THR A 45 5.21 -0.95 7.55
C THR A 45 6.53 -1.66 7.25
N GLN A 46 6.53 -2.63 6.34
CA GLN A 46 7.76 -3.32 5.93
C GLN A 46 8.75 -2.32 5.32
N ILE A 47 9.97 -2.29 5.84
CA ILE A 47 11.08 -1.55 5.22
C ILE A 47 11.61 -2.41 4.07
N ILE A 48 11.65 -1.84 2.87
CA ILE A 48 12.08 -2.50 1.64
C ILE A 48 13.13 -1.66 0.91
N ASP A 49 14.00 -2.35 0.18
CA ASP A 49 14.80 -1.72 -0.85
C ASP A 49 13.93 -1.44 -2.08
N ILE A 50 13.62 -0.17 -2.31
CA ILE A 50 12.78 0.29 -3.42
C ILE A 50 13.43 0.16 -4.80
N PHE A 51 14.70 -0.22 -4.86
CA PHE A 51 15.40 -0.53 -6.11
C PHE A 51 15.52 -2.05 -6.36
N ASN A 52 15.03 -2.87 -5.42
CA ASN A 52 15.05 -4.32 -5.53
C ASN A 52 13.69 -4.87 -5.97
N GLU A 53 13.59 -5.29 -7.24
CA GLU A 53 12.34 -5.79 -7.82
C GLU A 53 11.79 -7.06 -7.11
N LYS A 54 12.65 -7.87 -6.49
CA LYS A 54 12.19 -9.03 -5.71
C LYS A 54 11.44 -8.58 -4.46
N GLU A 55 11.97 -7.59 -3.75
CA GLU A 55 11.32 -7.03 -2.57
C GLU A 55 10.04 -6.28 -2.94
N LEU A 56 10.06 -5.47 -4.00
CA LEU A 56 8.88 -4.79 -4.51
C LEU A 56 7.73 -5.76 -4.79
N ARG A 57 8.01 -6.88 -5.47
CA ARG A 57 7.00 -7.91 -5.77
C ARG A 57 6.42 -8.58 -4.52
N LEU A 58 7.24 -8.82 -3.50
CA LEU A 58 6.76 -9.38 -2.22
C LEU A 58 5.89 -8.36 -1.47
N ALA A 59 6.33 -7.10 -1.41
CA ALA A 59 5.62 -6.02 -0.75
C ALA A 59 4.27 -5.73 -1.42
N ARG A 60 4.15 -5.79 -2.76
CA ARG A 60 2.88 -5.64 -3.48
C ARG A 60 1.81 -6.61 -2.98
N ARG A 61 2.17 -7.89 -2.82
CA ARG A 61 1.23 -8.92 -2.33
C ARG A 61 0.73 -8.62 -0.92
N GLN A 62 1.62 -8.19 -0.04
CA GLN A 62 1.26 -7.83 1.33
C GLN A 62 0.40 -6.55 1.35
N HIS A 63 0.74 -5.57 0.50
CA HIS A 63 0.02 -4.31 0.37
C HIS A 63 -1.46 -4.51 -0.04
N ILE A 64 -1.71 -5.37 -1.02
CA ILE A 64 -3.08 -5.69 -1.47
C ILE A 64 -3.93 -6.22 -0.32
N GLU A 65 -3.38 -7.09 0.52
CA GLU A 65 -4.11 -7.63 1.66
C GLU A 65 -4.28 -6.58 2.78
N ALA A 66 -3.23 -5.79 3.05
CA ALA A 66 -3.26 -4.78 4.12
C ALA A 66 -4.26 -3.63 3.83
N TYR A 67 -4.41 -3.23 2.57
CA TYR A 67 -5.31 -2.14 2.15
C TYR A 67 -6.71 -2.62 1.75
N LYS A 68 -6.98 -3.93 1.78
CA LYS A 68 -8.31 -4.47 1.53
C LYS A 68 -9.26 -4.00 2.64
N PRO A 69 -10.34 -3.26 2.33
CA PRO A 69 -11.12 -2.64 3.38
C PRO A 69 -11.88 -3.62 4.29
N SER A 70 -12.29 -4.77 3.75
CA SER A 70 -12.93 -5.85 4.49
C SER A 70 -12.87 -7.15 3.68
N LYS A 71 -13.31 -8.27 4.25
CA LYS A 71 -13.38 -9.57 3.56
C LYS A 71 -14.35 -9.58 2.37
N SER A 72 -15.31 -8.66 2.30
CA SER A 72 -16.26 -8.59 1.19
C SER A 72 -15.70 -7.89 -0.05
N PHE A 73 -14.58 -7.17 0.10
CA PHE A 73 -13.87 -6.58 -1.02
C PHE A 73 -12.90 -7.61 -1.65
N VAL A 74 -13.07 -7.86 -2.94
CA VAL A 74 -12.18 -8.72 -3.74
C VAL A 74 -11.36 -7.90 -4.72
N LEU A 75 -10.13 -8.34 -5.00
CA LEU A 75 -9.26 -7.71 -5.98
C LEU A 75 -9.87 -7.84 -7.39
N VAL A 76 -9.96 -6.73 -8.11
CA VAL A 76 -10.39 -6.69 -9.52
C VAL A 76 -9.20 -6.52 -10.44
N SER A 77 -8.33 -5.55 -10.11
CA SER A 77 -7.16 -5.22 -10.91
C SER A 77 -6.11 -4.56 -10.04
N GLU A 78 -4.85 -4.73 -10.42
CA GLU A 78 -3.71 -4.08 -9.80
C GLU A 78 -2.67 -3.72 -10.85
N CYS A 79 -1.87 -2.71 -10.58
CA CYS A 79 -0.72 -2.37 -11.41
C CYS A 79 0.30 -1.51 -10.63
N PRO A 80 1.61 -1.84 -10.65
CA PRO A 80 2.63 -0.94 -10.13
C PRO A 80 2.65 0.37 -10.91
N MET A 81 3.04 1.46 -10.26
CA MET A 81 3.30 2.69 -11.00
C MET A 81 4.62 2.57 -11.76
N GLU A 82 4.67 2.99 -13.02
CA GLU A 82 5.87 2.85 -13.86
C GLU A 82 7.06 3.65 -13.34
N ILE A 83 6.85 4.93 -13.00
CA ILE A 83 7.92 5.85 -12.57
C ILE A 83 8.33 5.60 -11.12
N PHE A 84 7.36 5.27 -10.26
CA PHE A 84 7.57 5.03 -8.83
C PHE A 84 7.11 3.61 -8.48
N PRO A 85 7.92 2.57 -8.78
CA PRO A 85 7.49 1.17 -8.70
C PRO A 85 7.22 0.67 -7.27
N TYR A 86 7.57 1.49 -6.26
CA TYR A 86 7.21 1.34 -4.85
C TYR A 86 5.83 1.93 -4.50
N TYR A 87 5.10 2.47 -5.47
CA TYR A 87 3.67 2.76 -5.37
C TYR A 87 2.88 1.75 -6.20
N HIS A 88 1.67 1.46 -5.74
CA HIS A 88 0.84 0.45 -6.36
C HIS A 88 -0.61 0.88 -6.45
N ASN A 89 -1.19 0.68 -7.63
CA ASN A 89 -2.60 0.92 -7.90
C ASN A 89 -3.36 -0.37 -7.62
N VAL A 90 -4.44 -0.28 -6.86
CA VAL A 90 -5.30 -1.44 -6.58
C VAL A 90 -6.76 -1.03 -6.68
N LEU A 91 -7.55 -1.83 -7.40
CA LEU A 91 -9.00 -1.71 -7.48
C LEU A 91 -9.65 -2.94 -6.86
N TYR A 92 -10.51 -2.71 -5.89
CA TYR A 92 -11.33 -3.74 -5.25
C TYR A 92 -12.81 -3.53 -5.59
N LYS A 93 -13.58 -4.62 -5.60
CA LYS A 93 -15.03 -4.62 -5.71
C LYS A 93 -15.64 -5.23 -4.46
N ASN A 94 -16.66 -4.58 -3.92
CA ASN A 94 -17.46 -5.11 -2.82
C ASN A 94 -18.48 -6.11 -3.36
N ASN A 95 -18.36 -7.38 -2.97
CA ASN A 95 -19.30 -8.42 -3.39
C ASN A 95 -20.65 -8.37 -2.66
N ASP A 96 -20.73 -7.72 -1.50
CA ASP A 96 -22.01 -7.58 -0.76
C ASP A 96 -22.92 -6.54 -1.43
N LYS A 97 -22.36 -5.70 -2.30
CA LYS A 97 -23.11 -4.69 -3.05
C LYS A 97 -23.32 -5.21 -4.46
N ASN A 98 -24.44 -5.91 -4.67
CA ASN A 98 -24.86 -6.40 -5.99
C ASN A 98 -24.78 -5.27 -7.03
N VAL A 99 -24.13 -5.59 -8.17
CA VAL A 99 -24.15 -4.74 -9.36
C VAL A 99 -25.46 -5.06 -10.07
N GLN A 100 -26.48 -4.20 -9.87
CA GLN A 100 -27.57 -4.06 -10.82
C GLN A 100 -27.03 -3.44 -12.11
#